data_AF-A0A806TUC6-F1
#
_entry.id   AF-A0A806TUC6-F1
#
_cell.length_a   1.000
_cell.length_b   1.000
_cell.length_c   1.000
_cell.angle_alpha   90.00
_cell.angle_beta   90.00
_cell.angle_gamma   90.00
#
_symmetry.space_group_name_H-M   'P 1'
#
loop_
_entity.id
_entity.type
_entity.pdbx_description
1 polymer ?
#
loop_
_entity_poly.entity_id
_entity_poly.type
_entity_poly.pdbx_seq_one_letter_code
_entity_poly.pdbx_strand_id
1 'polypeptide(L)'
;MEMVAKFRDRYPGVQFALFDGDGDSLRERLDQGAEDIVALVEPVEAAKYNYMRLPVREEWEIIMKKDDPLTRRDVSTREDLYDLPLIVGRGGSCATQLATF
;
A
#
# COMPACT_ATOMS: atom_id res chain seq x y z
N MET A 1 5.45 -14.25 -0.56
CA MET A 1 5.20 -15.71 -0.39
C MET A 1 6.10 -16.40 0.63
N GLU A 2 7.36 -15.98 0.81
CA GLU A 2 8.27 -16.63 1.77
C GLU A 2 7.73 -16.69 3.21
N MET A 3 7.13 -15.59 3.70
CA MET A 3 6.53 -15.56 5.04
C MET A 3 5.37 -16.56 5.19
N VAL A 4 4.50 -16.65 4.17
CA VAL A 4 3.38 -17.61 4.13
C VAL A 4 3.90 -19.05 4.14
N ALA A 5 4.96 -19.33 3.37
CA ALA A 5 5.59 -20.64 3.35
C ALA A 5 6.15 -21.02 4.73
N LYS A 6 6.97 -20.15 5.35
CA LYS A 6 7.50 -20.37 6.71
C LYS A 6 6.40 -20.56 7.76
N PHE A 7 5.29 -19.83 7.63
CA PHE A 7 4.17 -19.97 8.55
C PHE A 7 3.48 -21.32 8.38
N ARG A 8 3.24 -21.76 7.14
CA ARG A 8 2.70 -23.10 6.84
C ARG A 8 3.62 -24.22 7.31
N ASP A 9 4.93 -24.08 7.17
CA ASP A 9 5.89 -25.07 7.66
C ASP A 9 5.79 -25.25 9.18
N ARG A 10 5.57 -24.14 9.90
CA ARG A 10 5.36 -24.16 11.36
C ARG A 10 3.97 -24.64 11.75
N TYR A 11 2.95 -24.37 10.93
CA TYR A 11 1.55 -24.70 11.19
C TYR A 11 0.90 -25.38 9.96
N PRO A 12 1.14 -26.68 9.73
CA PRO A 12 0.75 -27.37 8.49
C PRO A 12 -0.76 -27.45 8.24
N GLY A 13 -1.57 -27.35 9.30
CA GLY A 13 -3.04 -27.34 9.20
C GLY A 13 -3.62 -26.01 8.72
N VAL A 14 -2.82 -24.94 8.66
CA VAL A 14 -3.29 -23.63 8.21
C VAL A 14 -3.22 -23.54 6.69
N GLN A 15 -4.33 -23.13 6.08
CA GLN A 15 -4.43 -22.86 4.66
C GLN A 15 -4.69 -21.37 4.44
N PHE A 16 -4.11 -20.81 3.38
CA PHE A 16 -4.28 -19.41 3.01
C PHE A 16 -5.05 -19.36 1.69
N ALA A 17 -6.22 -18.75 1.69
CA ALA A 17 -6.88 -18.27 0.48
C ALA A 17 -6.52 -16.79 0.34
N LEU A 18 -5.74 -16.44 -0.68
CA LEU A 18 -5.31 -15.07 -0.90
C LEU A 18 -6.14 -14.45 -2.02
N PHE A 19 -6.67 -13.26 -1.75
CA PHE A 19 -7.35 -12.42 -2.72
C PHE A 19 -6.67 -11.05 -2.73
N ASP A 20 -6.46 -10.50 -3.94
CA ASP A 20 -5.86 -9.19 -4.17
C ASP A 20 -6.87 -8.30 -4.88
N GLY A 21 -6.95 -7.03 -4.47
CA GLY A 21 -7.90 -6.06 -4.99
C GLY A 21 -7.65 -4.68 -4.39
N ASP A 22 -8.39 -3.69 -4.88
CA ASP A 22 -8.35 -2.35 -4.30
C ASP A 22 -9.07 -2.28 -2.94
N GLY A 23 -8.82 -1.20 -2.19
CA GLY A 23 -9.35 -1.05 -0.84
C GLY A 23 -10.88 -1.07 -0.77
N ASP A 24 -11.59 -0.60 -1.80
CA ASP A 24 -13.05 -0.61 -1.84
C ASP A 24 -13.59 -2.04 -2.02
N SER A 25 -13.03 -2.76 -2.98
CA SER A 25 -13.38 -4.16 -3.27
C SER A 25 -13.08 -5.07 -2.08
N LEU A 26 -11.92 -4.91 -1.45
CA LEU A 26 -11.55 -5.71 -0.27
C LEU A 26 -12.48 -5.43 0.92
N ARG A 27 -12.86 -4.17 1.14
CA ARG A 27 -13.82 -3.80 2.19
C ARG A 27 -15.20 -4.38 1.96
N GLU A 28 -15.70 -4.33 0.72
CA GLU A 28 -17.00 -4.91 0.37
C GLU A 28 -17.00 -6.41 0.64
N ARG A 29 -15.94 -7.12 0.26
CA ARG A 29 -15.80 -8.56 0.53
C ARG A 29 -15.73 -8.87 2.03
N LEU A 30 -15.04 -8.04 2.81
CA LEU A 30 -15.02 -8.16 4.28
C LEU A 30 -16.42 -7.94 4.88
N ASP A 31 -17.16 -6.93 4.41
CA ASP A 31 -18.53 -6.65 4.86
C ASP A 31 -19.50 -7.80 4.56
N GLN A 32 -19.29 -8.49 3.43
CA GLN A 32 -20.07 -9.65 3.02
C GLN A 32 -19.64 -10.96 3.70
N GLY A 33 -18.58 -10.93 4.52
CA GLY A 33 -18.01 -12.12 5.16
C GLY A 33 -17.32 -13.08 4.18
N ALA A 34 -16.92 -12.59 3.00
CA ALA A 34 -16.19 -13.38 2.01
C ALA A 34 -14.70 -13.51 2.35
N GLU A 35 -14.14 -12.57 3.11
CA GLU A 35 -12.79 -12.62 3.65
C GLU A 35 -12.83 -12.52 5.17
N ASP A 36 -11.97 -13.30 5.85
CA ASP A 36 -11.88 -13.26 7.32
C ASP A 36 -11.07 -12.06 7.82
N ILE A 37 -10.03 -11.67 7.07
CA ILE A 37 -9.07 -10.61 7.41
C ILE A 37 -8.66 -9.89 6.12
N VAL A 38 -8.55 -8.58 6.19
CA VAL A 38 -8.04 -7.74 5.10
C VAL A 38 -6.91 -6.84 5.62
N ALA A 39 -5.83 -6.74 4.86
CA ALA A 39 -4.79 -5.74 5.06
C ALA A 39 -5.07 -4.54 4.15
N LEU A 40 -5.15 -3.34 4.72
CA LEU A 40 -5.41 -2.09 3.99
C LEU A 40 -4.38 -1.03 4.34
N VAL A 41 -4.08 -0.17 3.36
CA VAL A 41 -3.22 1.00 3.54
C VAL A 41 -4.07 2.20 3.95
N GLU A 42 -3.63 2.94 4.97
CA GLU A 42 -4.29 4.17 5.39
C GLU A 42 -4.28 5.24 4.27
N PRO A 43 -5.32 6.09 4.16
CA PRO A 43 -6.44 6.25 5.09
C PRO A 43 -7.58 5.24 4.86
N VAL A 44 -8.11 4.67 5.96
CA VAL A 44 -9.30 3.80 5.92
C VAL A 44 -10.32 4.22 6.98
N GLU A 45 -11.61 4.17 6.63
CA GLU A 45 -12.70 4.32 7.60
C GLU A 45 -12.81 3.05 8.44
N ALA A 46 -12.17 3.04 9.61
CA ALA A 46 -12.06 1.85 10.45
C ALA A 46 -13.19 1.70 11.48
N ALA A 47 -14.12 2.67 11.58
CA ALA A 47 -15.11 2.73 12.67
C ALA A 47 -16.00 1.48 12.78
N LYS A 48 -16.24 0.79 11.67
CA LYS A 48 -17.03 -0.45 11.61
C LYS A 48 -16.24 -1.75 11.84
N TYR A 49 -14.92 -1.66 12.02
CA TYR A 49 -14.04 -2.83 12.05
C TYR A 49 -13.22 -2.89 13.34
N ASN A 50 -12.92 -4.12 13.78
CA ASN A 50 -11.78 -4.36 14.65
C ASN A 50 -10.52 -4.33 13.78
N TYR A 51 -9.53 -3.53 14.18
CA TYR A 51 -8.29 -3.43 13.42
C TYR A 51 -7.08 -3.44 14.35
N MET A 52 -5.95 -3.84 13.79
CA MET A 52 -4.64 -3.66 14.38
C MET A 52 -3.73 -2.97 13.38
N ARG A 53 -2.92 -2.02 13.86
CA ARG A 53 -1.88 -1.41 13.02
C ARG A 53 -0.68 -2.34 12.95
N LEU A 54 -0.28 -2.68 11.73
CA LEU A 54 0.97 -3.41 11.52
C LEU A 54 2.15 -2.49 11.85
N PRO A 55 3.22 -2.98 12.50
CA PRO A 55 4.41 -2.19 12.84
C PRO A 55 5.31 -2.02 11.61
N VAL A 56 4.71 -1.64 10.48
CA VAL A 56 5.37 -1.43 9.20
C VAL A 56 5.05 -0.01 8.76
N ARG A 57 6.09 0.75 8.46
CA ARG A 57 5.96 2.06 7.84
C ARG A 57 6.19 1.89 6.35
N GLU A 58 5.24 2.35 5.55
CA GLU A 58 5.45 2.48 4.12
C GLU A 58 6.30 3.72 3.84
N GLU A 59 7.37 3.51 3.08
CA GLU A 59 8.22 4.58 2.56
C GLU A 59 7.95 4.68 1.06
N TRP A 60 7.65 5.91 0.62
CA TRP A 60 7.38 6.21 -0.78
C TRP A 60 8.63 6.83 -1.37
N GLU A 61 8.97 6.41 -2.58
CA GLU A 61 10.10 6.94 -3.33
C GLU A 61 9.69 7.25 -4.77
N ILE A 62 10.42 8.16 -5.40
CA ILE A 62 10.19 8.54 -6.79
C ILE A 62 11.10 7.71 -7.68
N ILE A 63 10.50 7.03 -8.64
CA ILE A 63 11.23 6.31 -9.69
C ILE A 63 11.17 7.18 -10.95
N MET A 64 12.34 7.53 -11.48
CA MET A 64 12.48 8.36 -12.68
C MET A 64 13.56 7.80 -13.61
N LYS A 65 13.64 8.36 -14.83
CA LYS A 65 14.72 8.01 -15.75
C LYS A 65 16.06 8.48 -15.18
N LYS A 66 17.11 7.68 -15.37
CA LYS A 66 18.46 7.97 -14.87
C LYS A 66 19.00 9.34 -15.31
N ASP A 67 18.64 9.76 -16.51
CA ASP A 67 19.13 11.00 -17.13
C ASP A 67 18.24 12.23 -16.84
N ASP A 68 17.23 12.09 -15.97
CA ASP A 68 16.36 13.19 -15.59
C ASP A 68 17.15 14.29 -14.83
N PRO A 69 16.91 15.59 -15.09
CA PRO A 69 17.61 16.67 -14.38
C PRO A 69 17.54 16.59 -12.85
N LEU A 70 16.48 16.02 -12.29
CA LEU A 70 16.31 15.87 -10.84
C LEU A 70 17.26 14.85 -10.21
N THR A 71 17.82 13.91 -10.99
CA THR A 71 18.80 12.93 -10.48
C THR A 71 20.13 13.55 -10.10
N ARG A 72 20.37 14.81 -10.50
CA ARG A 72 21.60 15.56 -10.18
C ARG A 72 21.54 16.28 -8.83
N ARG A 73 20.38 16.27 -8.18
CA ARG A 73 20.19 16.88 -6.86
C ARG A 73 20.30 15.81 -5.79
N ASP A 74 20.94 16.16 -4.67
CA ASP A 74 21.07 15.26 -3.51
C ASP A 74 19.73 15.11 -2.75
N VAL A 75 18.84 16.09 -2.87
CA VAL A 75 17.51 16.11 -2.26
C VAL A 75 16.51 16.67 -3.26
N SER A 76 15.41 15.95 -3.49
CA SER A 76 14.24 16.45 -4.21
C SER A 76 13.22 16.98 -3.20
N THR A 77 12.66 18.16 -3.45
CA THR A 77 11.58 18.69 -2.58
C THR A 77 10.22 18.39 -3.17
N ARG A 78 9.16 18.53 -2.37
CA ARG A 78 7.77 18.41 -2.85
C ARG A 78 7.49 19.32 -4.04
N GLU A 79 8.05 20.53 -4.00
CA GLU A 79 7.85 21.55 -5.02
C GLU A 79 8.39 21.11 -6.39
N ASP A 80 9.49 20.34 -6.39
CA ASP A 80 10.07 19.78 -7.61
C ASP A 80 9.12 18.80 -8.32
N LEU A 81 8.13 18.24 -7.63
CA LEU A 81 7.19 17.26 -8.16
C LEU A 81 5.96 17.88 -8.81
N TYR A 82 5.57 19.10 -8.42
CA TYR A 82 4.38 19.76 -8.96
C TYR A 82 4.49 20.06 -10.45
N ASP A 83 5.71 20.32 -10.92
CA ASP A 83 5.98 20.67 -12.32
C ASP A 83 6.22 19.43 -13.20
N LEU A 84 6.22 18.22 -12.63
CA LEU A 84 6.46 16.99 -13.37
C LEU A 84 5.16 16.36 -13.85
N PRO A 85 5.16 15.74 -15.05
CA PRO A 85 4.08 14.87 -15.48
C PRO A 85 4.15 13.54 -14.71
N LEU A 86 3.64 13.54 -13.48
CA LEU A 86 3.64 12.36 -12.60
C LEU A 86 2.72 11.26 -13.12
N ILE A 87 3.20 10.02 -13.07
CA ILE A 87 2.39 8.81 -13.29
C ILE A 87 2.02 8.28 -11.92
N VAL A 88 0.75 8.39 -11.53
CA VAL A 88 0.23 7.91 -10.25
C VAL A 88 -0.71 6.72 -10.46
N GLY A 89 -0.70 5.80 -9.49
CA GLY A 89 -1.63 4.67 -9.47
C GLY A 89 -3.10 5.13 -9.43
N ARG A 90 -4.00 4.32 -9.96
CA ARG A 90 -5.44 4.56 -9.90
C ARG A 90 -5.90 4.25 -8.46
N GLY A 91 -6.34 5.26 -7.72
CA GLY A 91 -6.71 5.15 -6.31
C GLY A 91 -5.97 6.21 -5.51
N GLY A 92 -6.69 7.22 -5.01
CA GLY A 92 -6.13 8.49 -4.53
C GLY A 92 -5.15 8.43 -3.35
N SER A 93 -4.84 7.25 -2.81
CA SER A 93 -3.86 7.07 -1.72
C SER A 93 -2.49 7.63 -2.08
N CYS A 94 -2.01 7.37 -3.30
CA CYS A 94 -0.73 7.88 -3.79
C CYS A 94 -0.69 9.42 -3.82
N ALA A 95 -1.79 10.07 -4.23
CA ALA A 95 -1.88 11.53 -4.25
C ALA A 95 -1.89 12.14 -2.84
N THR A 96 -2.58 11.49 -1.88
CA THR A 96 -2.58 11.92 -0.47
C THR A 96 -1.20 11.77 0.18
N GLN A 97 -0.47 10.71 -0.13
CA GLN A 97 0.88 10.48 0.42
C GLN A 97 1.93 11.41 -0.19
N LEU A 98 1.82 11.75 -1.48
CA LEU A 98 2.64 12.79 -2.11
C LEU A 98 2.45 14.17 -1.46
N ALA A 99 1.26 14.48 -0.95
CA ALA A 99 1.03 15.70 -0.17
C ALA A 99 1.72 15.70 1.22
N THR A 100 2.27 14.56 1.64
CA THR A 100 2.92 14.37 2.96
C THR A 100 4.45 14.22 2.86
N PHE A 101 5.04 14.42 1.67
CA PHE A 101 6.48 14.26 1.37
C PHE A 101 7.47 15.23 2.04
#